data_AF-A0A810NJH6-F1
#
_entry.id   AF-A0A810NJH6-F1
#
_cell.length_a   1.000
_cell.length_b   1.000
_cell.length_c   1.000
_cell.angle_alpha   90.00
_cell.angle_beta   90.00
_cell.angle_gamma   90.00
#
_symmetry.space_group_name_H-M   'P 1'
#
loop_
_entity.id
_entity.type
_entity.pdbx_description
1 polymer ?
#
loop_
_entity_poly.entity_id
_entity_poly.type
_entity_poly.pdbx_seq_one_letter_code
_entity_poly.pdbx_strand_id
1 'polypeptide(L)'
;MPSPIVRTGISSLTVALLLAGCTSTGQPTSPADRAGAPPTSALVTPGGAVPSPSGTAATLLDHWAGFPIAGPRRPLVLLGEEVRADGYTGRGVAPGVARVETKLPGGPQRLRVELPGGTAELPAIGAREALGALMHGGLPPADYLDEPVSPLRITGVALGTASFRSDRGELILPAWLFTSPQVRGPMPVPALAAEAFWRPGQHVLNGFGGAMLDPDGVTLQVRMRAKGPGCSGWPSTPPWTAEVAESSTAVVVSLRFPPQPTGLKPCAQPAIRHSAWYKVRLNAPLGDRVVLTAEDGVQAVRRS
;
A
#
# COMPACT_ATOMS: atom_id res chain seq x y z
N MET A 1 2.76 1.31 -66.68
CA MET A 1 2.93 2.77 -66.56
C MET A 1 3.06 3.10 -65.07
N PRO A 2 3.96 4.02 -64.69
CA PRO A 2 4.69 3.97 -63.43
C PRO A 2 3.97 4.64 -62.25
N SER A 3 4.30 4.17 -61.06
CA SER A 3 3.94 4.73 -59.75
C SER A 3 4.59 6.10 -59.51
N PRO A 4 3.91 7.03 -58.80
CA PRO A 4 4.59 8.17 -58.20
C PRO A 4 5.09 7.82 -56.80
N ILE A 5 6.41 7.93 -56.65
CA ILE A 5 7.16 7.97 -55.39
C ILE A 5 6.90 9.35 -54.76
N VAL A 6 6.40 9.39 -53.53
CA VAL A 6 6.38 10.62 -52.71
C VAL A 6 7.49 10.52 -51.66
N ARG A 7 8.53 11.33 -51.85
CA ARG A 7 9.61 11.64 -50.91
C ARG A 7 9.49 13.12 -50.54
N THR A 8 9.35 13.42 -49.25
CA THR A 8 9.77 14.68 -48.56
C THR A 8 9.20 14.64 -47.14
N GLY A 9 9.87 14.97 -46.05
CA GLY A 9 11.22 15.46 -45.81
C GLY A 9 11.39 15.51 -44.29
N ILE A 10 12.53 15.03 -43.78
CA ILE A 10 12.86 15.07 -42.35
C ILE A 10 13.52 16.42 -42.11
N SER A 11 12.81 17.33 -41.42
CA SER A 11 13.40 18.56 -40.91
C SER A 11 14.16 18.28 -39.62
N SER A 12 15.48 18.22 -39.71
CA SER A 12 16.38 18.26 -38.56
C SER A 12 16.39 19.66 -37.96
N LEU A 13 15.85 19.81 -36.76
CA LEU A 13 15.93 21.04 -35.99
C LEU A 13 17.24 21.03 -35.17
N THR A 14 18.23 21.78 -35.63
CA THR A 14 19.48 22.03 -34.89
C THR A 14 19.22 23.17 -33.90
N VAL A 15 19.13 22.86 -32.61
CA VAL A 15 19.07 23.87 -31.55
C VAL A 15 20.50 24.25 -31.17
N ALA A 16 20.88 25.49 -31.51
CA ALA A 16 22.13 26.10 -31.10
C ALA A 16 22.06 26.50 -29.61
N LEU A 17 23.00 25.97 -28.84
CA LEU A 17 23.16 26.23 -27.42
C LEU A 17 23.93 27.56 -27.23
N LEU A 18 23.25 28.61 -26.77
CA LEU A 18 23.86 29.87 -26.35
C LEU A 18 24.25 29.76 -24.87
N LEU A 19 25.57 29.68 -24.63
CA LEU A 19 26.19 29.79 -23.31
C LEU A 19 26.27 31.27 -22.91
N ALA A 20 25.35 31.71 -22.05
CA ALA A 20 25.48 32.97 -21.31
C ALA A 20 25.90 32.65 -19.87
N GLY A 21 27.12 33.03 -19.52
CA GLY A 21 27.65 32.94 -18.16
C GLY A 21 27.05 34.02 -17.26
N CYS A 22 26.40 33.59 -16.18
CA CYS A 22 26.11 34.41 -15.02
C CYS A 22 26.81 33.78 -13.81
N THR A 23 27.89 34.42 -13.37
CA THR A 23 28.55 34.13 -12.09
C THR A 23 27.65 34.59 -10.95
N SER A 24 26.92 33.66 -10.34
CA SER A 24 26.21 33.87 -9.08
C SER A 24 27.07 33.29 -7.94
N THR A 25 27.57 34.17 -7.08
CA THR A 25 28.15 33.82 -5.78
C THR A 25 27.04 33.33 -4.85
N GLY A 26 26.74 32.04 -4.90
CA GLY A 26 25.84 31.35 -3.98
C GLY A 26 26.60 30.76 -2.80
N GLN A 27 26.26 31.20 -1.59
CA GLN A 27 26.65 30.58 -0.31
C GLN A 27 26.40 29.06 -0.33
N PRO A 28 27.33 28.24 0.19
CA PRO A 28 27.05 26.83 0.44
C PRO A 28 26.13 26.70 1.65
N THR A 29 24.83 26.57 1.42
CA THR A 29 23.93 25.97 2.42
C THR A 29 24.08 24.46 2.31
N SER A 30 24.89 23.86 3.18
CA SER A 30 24.91 22.42 3.39
C SER A 30 23.50 21.91 3.69
N PRO A 31 22.92 21.02 2.86
CA PRO A 31 21.90 20.11 3.33
C PRO A 31 22.64 18.90 3.89
N ALA A 32 23.25 19.07 5.06
CA ALA A 32 23.73 17.93 5.82
C ALA A 32 22.50 17.25 6.43
N ASP A 33 22.02 16.25 5.70
CA ASP A 33 21.52 14.99 6.23
C ASP A 33 21.82 14.82 7.73
N ARG A 34 20.81 15.05 8.56
CA ARG A 34 20.64 14.26 9.77
C ARG A 34 19.63 13.17 9.46
N ALA A 35 20.09 12.18 8.68
CA ALA A 35 19.69 10.81 8.95
C ALA A 35 20.11 10.54 10.40
N GLY A 36 19.18 10.75 11.34
CA GLY A 36 19.38 10.30 12.70
C GLY A 36 19.71 8.81 12.62
N ALA A 37 20.86 8.42 13.19
CA ALA A 37 21.22 7.01 13.28
C ALA A 37 19.98 6.23 13.75
N PRO A 38 19.65 5.09 13.11
CA PRO A 38 18.52 4.28 13.55
C PRO A 38 18.70 4.02 15.04
N PRO A 39 17.62 4.08 15.85
CA PRO A 39 17.71 3.78 17.26
C PRO A 39 18.39 2.41 17.40
N THR A 40 19.47 2.36 18.19
CA THR A 40 20.23 1.13 18.43
C THR A 40 19.27 0.07 18.94
N SER A 41 18.91 -0.88 18.07
CA SER A 41 18.12 -2.05 18.43
C SER A 41 18.89 -2.82 19.49
N ALA A 42 18.28 -3.01 20.65
CA ALA A 42 18.71 -4.08 21.53
C ALA A 42 18.49 -5.40 20.78
N LEU A 43 19.57 -6.14 20.54
CA LEU A 43 19.47 -7.53 20.12
C LEU A 43 18.75 -8.28 21.25
N VAL A 44 17.49 -8.63 21.03
CA VAL A 44 16.76 -9.52 21.94
C VAL A 44 17.44 -10.89 21.85
N THR A 45 18.02 -11.33 22.96
CA THR A 45 18.66 -12.64 23.08
C THR A 45 17.62 -13.74 22.81
N PRO A 46 17.88 -14.69 21.89
CA PRO A 46 16.99 -15.84 21.70
C PRO A 46 17.10 -16.75 22.93
N GLY A 47 16.00 -16.95 23.67
CA GLY A 47 15.94 -17.91 24.77
C GLY A 47 15.16 -17.47 26.02
N GLY A 48 14.75 -16.21 26.12
CA GLY A 48 13.80 -15.77 27.14
C GLY A 48 12.37 -16.20 26.77
N ALA A 49 11.62 -16.73 27.73
CA ALA A 49 10.19 -16.99 27.56
C ALA A 49 9.52 -15.73 27.02
N VAL A 50 8.90 -15.85 25.83
CA VAL A 50 8.26 -14.72 25.16
C VAL A 50 7.13 -14.21 26.06
N PRO A 51 7.15 -12.94 26.51
CA PRO A 51 6.04 -12.39 27.28
C PRO A 51 4.77 -12.54 26.44
N SER A 52 3.67 -12.97 27.06
CA SER A 52 2.38 -13.08 26.38
C SER A 52 2.08 -11.79 25.62
N PRO A 53 1.61 -11.88 24.36
CA PRO A 53 1.28 -10.71 23.57
C PRO A 53 0.37 -9.77 24.37
N SER A 54 0.64 -8.47 24.28
CA SER A 54 -0.31 -7.46 24.74
C SER A 54 -1.69 -7.71 24.10
N GLY A 55 -2.78 -7.33 24.77
CA GLY A 55 -4.14 -7.71 24.35
C GLY A 55 -4.45 -7.45 22.87
N THR A 56 -3.95 -6.34 22.31
CA THR A 56 -4.10 -5.99 20.89
C THR A 56 -3.38 -6.97 19.95
N ALA A 57 -2.16 -7.38 20.28
CA ALA A 57 -1.40 -8.30 19.44
C ALA A 57 -2.03 -9.71 19.42
N ALA A 58 -2.53 -10.18 20.56
CA ALA A 58 -3.25 -11.45 20.64
C ALA A 58 -4.50 -11.44 19.75
N THR A 59 -5.34 -10.40 19.87
CA THR A 59 -6.54 -10.25 19.03
C THR A 59 -6.23 -10.21 17.54
N LEU A 60 -5.14 -9.54 17.15
CA LEU A 60 -4.70 -9.51 15.75
C LEU A 60 -4.24 -10.89 15.28
N LEU A 61 -3.48 -11.64 16.07
CA LEU A 61 -3.07 -12.99 15.71
C LEU A 61 -4.28 -13.92 15.56
N ASP A 62 -5.25 -13.84 16.47
CA ASP A 62 -6.49 -14.64 16.40
C ASP A 62 -7.29 -14.32 15.14
N HIS A 63 -7.41 -13.04 14.79
CA HIS A 63 -8.08 -12.59 13.57
C HIS A 63 -7.48 -13.20 12.29
N TRP A 64 -6.17 -13.49 12.30
CA TRP A 64 -5.42 -14.04 11.18
C TRP A 64 -5.13 -15.55 11.31
N ALA A 65 -5.62 -16.22 12.35
CA ALA A 65 -5.38 -17.65 12.59
C ALA A 65 -5.87 -18.54 11.43
N GLY A 66 -6.94 -18.12 10.73
CA GLY A 66 -7.49 -18.83 9.58
C GLY A 66 -6.82 -18.52 8.24
N PHE A 67 -5.78 -17.68 8.21
CA PHE A 67 -5.14 -17.27 6.95
C PHE A 67 -4.35 -18.45 6.32
N PRO A 68 -4.68 -18.89 5.10
CA PRO A 68 -4.13 -20.12 4.54
C PRO A 68 -2.74 -19.88 3.94
N ILE A 69 -1.70 -20.13 4.73
CA ILE A 69 -0.30 -20.07 4.27
C ILE A 69 0.19 -21.35 3.60
N ALA A 70 -0.42 -22.51 3.90
CA ALA A 70 0.08 -23.84 3.49
C ALA A 70 -0.60 -24.40 2.23
N GLY A 71 -1.34 -23.59 1.48
CA GLY A 71 -2.03 -24.01 0.27
C GLY A 71 -1.20 -23.80 -1.00
N PRO A 72 -1.48 -24.55 -2.09
CA PRO A 72 -0.84 -24.32 -3.40
C PRO A 72 -1.14 -22.93 -3.96
N ARG A 73 -2.13 -22.23 -3.40
CA ARG A 73 -2.48 -20.85 -3.72
C ARG A 73 -2.77 -20.09 -2.43
N ARG A 74 -1.75 -19.46 -1.88
CA ARG A 74 -1.93 -18.47 -0.81
C ARG A 74 -2.68 -17.26 -1.37
N PRO A 75 -3.83 -16.87 -0.80
CA PRO A 75 -4.57 -15.70 -1.23
C PRO A 75 -3.76 -14.41 -1.11
N LEU A 76 -4.10 -13.44 -1.95
CA LEU A 76 -3.57 -12.08 -1.90
C LEU A 76 -4.32 -11.28 -0.85
N VAL A 77 -3.61 -10.50 -0.04
CA VAL A 77 -4.23 -9.47 0.80
C VAL A 77 -4.03 -8.15 0.08
N LEU A 78 -5.08 -7.58 -0.51
CA LEU A 78 -5.01 -6.24 -1.08
C LEU A 78 -5.02 -5.20 0.04
N LEU A 79 -4.18 -4.18 -0.10
CA LEU A 79 -3.99 -3.13 0.89
C LEU A 79 -4.55 -1.81 0.37
N GLY A 80 -5.34 -1.14 1.21
CA GLY A 80 -5.99 0.12 0.86
C GLY A 80 -7.33 -0.08 0.13
N GLU A 81 -7.71 0.90 -0.66
CA GLU A 81 -8.93 0.83 -1.47
C GLU A 81 -8.71 -0.09 -2.67
N GLU A 82 -9.62 -1.05 -2.88
CA GLU A 82 -9.59 -1.95 -4.04
C GLU A 82 -9.78 -1.20 -5.37
N VAL A 83 -10.46 -0.05 -5.29
CA VAL A 83 -10.68 0.90 -6.37
C VAL A 83 -9.84 2.13 -6.09
N ARG A 84 -9.00 2.53 -7.05
CA ARG A 84 -8.23 3.78 -6.96
C ARG A 84 -8.67 4.75 -8.04
N ALA A 85 -9.05 5.96 -7.66
CA ALA A 85 -9.21 7.07 -8.58
C ALA A 85 -8.03 8.03 -8.39
N ASP A 86 -7.37 8.46 -9.46
CA ASP A 86 -6.25 9.43 -9.38
C ASP A 86 -6.75 10.88 -9.15
N GLY A 87 -7.94 11.01 -8.60
CA GLY A 87 -8.64 12.25 -8.33
C GLY A 87 -9.85 12.48 -9.24
N TYR A 88 -10.76 13.31 -8.76
CA TYR A 88 -11.96 13.72 -9.49
C TYR A 88 -11.73 15.09 -10.17
N THR A 89 -12.31 15.28 -11.35
CA THR A 89 -12.16 16.52 -12.13
C THR A 89 -13.20 17.59 -11.77
N GLY A 90 -14.21 17.27 -10.95
CA GLY A 90 -15.27 18.18 -10.51
C GLY A 90 -15.70 17.97 -9.06
N ARG A 91 -16.64 18.80 -8.58
CA ARG A 91 -17.30 18.64 -7.28
C ARG A 91 -18.45 17.63 -7.40
N GLY A 92 -18.68 16.81 -6.36
CA GLY A 92 -19.93 16.06 -6.20
C GLY A 92 -20.11 14.81 -7.07
N VAL A 93 -19.14 13.88 -7.06
CA VAL A 93 -19.35 12.52 -7.58
C VAL A 93 -19.50 11.57 -6.40
N ALA A 94 -20.61 10.84 -6.36
CA ALA A 94 -20.86 9.86 -5.31
C ALA A 94 -20.26 8.54 -5.77
N PRO A 95 -19.25 8.02 -5.07
CA PRO A 95 -18.95 6.61 -5.16
C PRO A 95 -20.24 5.83 -4.79
N GLY A 96 -20.48 4.69 -5.44
CA GLY A 96 -21.69 3.89 -5.16
C GLY A 96 -22.89 4.13 -6.09
N VAL A 97 -22.91 5.20 -6.91
CA VAL A 97 -23.91 5.35 -7.99
C VAL A 97 -23.24 5.61 -9.33
N ALA A 98 -23.52 4.77 -10.34
CA ALA A 98 -22.95 4.89 -11.68
C ALA A 98 -23.99 4.78 -12.78
N ARG A 99 -23.77 5.54 -13.86
CA ARG A 99 -24.47 5.41 -15.13
C ARG A 99 -23.52 4.82 -16.16
N VAL A 100 -23.86 3.64 -16.68
CA VAL A 100 -23.06 2.96 -17.70
C VAL A 100 -23.52 3.40 -19.09
N GLU A 101 -22.65 4.06 -19.84
CA GLU A 101 -22.90 4.59 -21.18
C GLU A 101 -22.09 3.85 -22.26
N THR A 102 -21.60 2.66 -21.91
CA THR A 102 -20.78 1.80 -22.76
C THR A 102 -21.22 0.34 -22.64
N LYS A 103 -20.86 -0.49 -23.61
CA LYS A 103 -21.11 -1.94 -23.52
C LYS A 103 -20.10 -2.58 -22.57
N LEU A 104 -20.57 -3.32 -21.58
CA LEU A 104 -19.69 -4.12 -20.72
C LEU A 104 -19.25 -5.39 -21.48
N PRO A 105 -17.95 -5.58 -21.76
CA PRO A 105 -17.45 -6.76 -22.44
C PRO A 105 -17.53 -7.98 -21.52
N GLY A 106 -17.60 -9.16 -22.14
CA GLY A 106 -17.23 -10.40 -21.45
C GLY A 106 -15.73 -10.41 -21.14
N GLY A 107 -15.30 -11.36 -20.32
CA GLY A 107 -13.89 -11.58 -20.01
C GLY A 107 -13.52 -13.06 -20.20
N PRO A 108 -12.22 -13.37 -20.24
CA PRO A 108 -11.77 -14.75 -20.10
C PRO A 108 -12.17 -15.30 -18.72
N GLN A 109 -12.36 -16.62 -18.62
CA GLN A 109 -12.69 -17.27 -17.34
C GLN A 109 -11.47 -17.42 -16.42
N ARG A 110 -10.26 -17.38 -16.99
CA ARG A 110 -8.99 -17.50 -16.27
C ARG A 110 -8.00 -16.48 -16.80
N LEU A 111 -7.15 -16.00 -15.91
CA LEU A 111 -6.08 -15.07 -16.23
C LEU A 111 -4.75 -15.59 -15.69
N ARG A 112 -3.71 -15.43 -16.51
CA ARG A 112 -2.33 -15.65 -16.11
C ARG A 112 -1.85 -14.43 -15.32
N VAL A 113 -1.28 -14.68 -14.15
CA VAL A 113 -0.73 -13.64 -13.26
C VAL A 113 0.69 -13.98 -12.85
N GLU A 114 1.55 -12.97 -12.81
CA GLU A 114 2.89 -13.09 -12.25
C GLU A 114 2.83 -12.71 -10.77
N LEU A 115 3.14 -13.67 -9.90
CA LEU A 115 3.15 -13.50 -8.45
C LEU A 115 4.56 -13.70 -7.90
N PRO A 116 4.86 -13.18 -6.69
CA PRO A 116 6.04 -13.59 -5.95
C PRO A 116 6.00 -15.11 -5.74
N GLY A 117 6.93 -15.83 -6.36
CA GLY A 117 6.96 -17.30 -6.38
C GLY A 117 6.67 -17.94 -7.73
N GLY A 118 6.22 -17.17 -8.73
CA GLY A 118 6.06 -17.60 -10.12
C GLY A 118 4.70 -17.26 -10.71
N THR A 119 4.50 -17.73 -11.95
CA THR A 119 3.25 -17.54 -12.66
C THR A 119 2.14 -18.45 -12.10
N ALA A 120 0.92 -17.93 -11.96
CA ALA A 120 -0.27 -18.71 -11.67
C ALA A 120 -1.42 -18.42 -12.65
N GLU A 121 -2.30 -19.41 -12.86
CA GLU A 121 -3.59 -19.20 -13.55
C GLU A 121 -4.74 -19.14 -12.55
N LEU A 122 -5.31 -17.95 -12.40
CA LEU A 122 -6.38 -17.68 -11.44
C LEU A 122 -7.74 -17.50 -12.15
N PRO A 123 -8.85 -17.89 -11.50
CA PRO A 123 -10.18 -17.57 -11.98
C PRO A 123 -10.37 -16.06 -12.09
N ALA A 124 -11.09 -15.65 -13.12
CA ALA A 124 -11.27 -14.24 -13.49
C ALA A 124 -12.75 -13.84 -13.51
N ILE A 125 -12.99 -12.57 -13.23
CA ILE A 125 -14.33 -11.97 -13.24
C ILE A 125 -14.56 -11.21 -14.55
N GLY A 126 -15.83 -11.09 -14.96
CA GLY A 126 -16.23 -10.25 -16.09
C GLY A 126 -16.37 -8.77 -15.71
N ALA A 127 -16.46 -7.89 -16.72
CA ALA A 127 -16.61 -6.44 -16.50
C ALA A 127 -17.86 -6.06 -15.68
N ARG A 128 -18.93 -6.86 -15.75
CA ARG A 128 -20.16 -6.64 -14.97
C ARG A 128 -19.95 -6.85 -13.47
N GLU A 129 -19.25 -7.92 -13.10
CA GLU A 129 -18.93 -8.23 -11.70
C GLU A 129 -17.93 -7.21 -11.16
N ALA A 130 -16.94 -6.84 -11.96
CA ALA A 130 -16.00 -5.77 -11.61
C ALA A 130 -16.67 -4.40 -11.43
N LEU A 131 -17.69 -4.08 -12.23
CA LEU A 131 -18.51 -2.89 -12.01
C LEU A 131 -19.26 -2.98 -10.68
N GLY A 132 -19.79 -4.15 -10.32
CA GLY A 132 -20.40 -4.39 -9.02
C GLY A 132 -19.44 -4.10 -7.86
N ALA A 133 -18.18 -4.57 -7.96
CA ALA A 133 -17.13 -4.27 -6.99
C ALA A 133 -16.79 -2.76 -6.95
N LEU A 134 -16.71 -2.10 -8.12
CA LEU A 134 -16.53 -0.65 -8.22
C LEU A 134 -17.60 0.12 -7.44
N MET A 135 -18.85 -0.34 -7.51
CA MET A 135 -19.97 0.29 -6.80
C MET A 135 -19.95 0.02 -5.29
N HIS A 136 -19.53 -1.17 -4.85
CA HIS A 136 -19.46 -1.50 -3.42
C HIS A 136 -18.26 -0.89 -2.72
N GLY A 137 -17.11 -0.77 -3.41
CA GLY A 137 -15.89 -0.19 -2.86
C GLY A 137 -15.90 1.33 -2.81
N GLY A 138 -16.95 1.97 -3.32
CA GLY A 138 -17.13 3.41 -3.18
C GLY A 138 -17.34 3.79 -1.71
N LEU A 139 -16.72 4.90 -1.28
CA LEU A 139 -17.09 5.52 0.00
C LEU A 139 -18.62 5.69 0.04
N PRO A 140 -19.28 5.40 1.18
CA PRO A 140 -20.71 5.67 1.32
C PRO A 140 -20.98 7.12 0.92
N PRO A 141 -22.18 7.43 0.36
CA PRO A 141 -22.56 8.81 0.13
C PRO A 141 -22.26 9.58 1.40
N ALA A 142 -21.42 10.61 1.30
CA ALA A 142 -21.11 11.39 2.48
C ALA A 142 -22.44 12.03 2.91
N ASP A 143 -22.99 11.57 4.04
CA ASP A 143 -24.19 12.12 4.68
C ASP A 143 -24.05 13.63 4.99
N TYR A 144 -22.84 14.18 4.79
CA TYR A 144 -22.46 15.57 4.97
C TYR A 144 -22.55 16.43 3.71
N LEU A 145 -22.94 15.87 2.55
CA LEU A 145 -23.16 16.65 1.34
C LEU A 145 -24.64 17.07 1.27
N ASP A 146 -24.92 18.33 1.60
CA ASP A 146 -26.23 18.97 1.41
C ASP A 146 -26.62 19.11 -0.08
N GLU A 147 -25.71 18.81 -1.01
CA GLU A 147 -25.93 18.90 -2.45
C GLU A 147 -26.18 17.53 -3.10
N PRO A 148 -27.14 17.45 -4.05
CA PRO A 148 -27.42 16.21 -4.78
C PRO A 148 -26.19 15.76 -5.57
N VAL A 149 -25.73 14.55 -5.27
CA VAL A 149 -24.52 14.01 -5.87
C VAL A 149 -24.82 13.37 -7.23
N SER A 150 -24.06 13.74 -8.27
CA SER A 150 -24.26 13.19 -9.61
C SER A 150 -23.67 11.78 -9.73
N PRO A 151 -24.35 10.84 -10.42
CA PRO A 151 -23.79 9.52 -10.72
C PRO A 151 -22.47 9.61 -11.48
N LEU A 152 -21.57 8.65 -11.22
CA LEU A 152 -20.35 8.44 -11.98
C LEU A 152 -20.69 7.90 -13.38
N ARG A 153 -20.33 8.64 -14.43
CA ARG A 153 -20.56 8.22 -15.83
C ARG A 153 -19.43 7.32 -16.28
N ILE A 154 -19.74 6.08 -16.61
CA ILE A 154 -18.78 5.10 -17.15
C ILE A 154 -18.92 5.08 -18.67
N THR A 155 -17.92 5.62 -19.36
CA THR A 155 -17.91 5.78 -20.83
C THR A 155 -17.04 4.74 -21.53
N GLY A 156 -16.21 4.01 -20.79
CA GLY A 156 -15.36 2.96 -21.33
C GLY A 156 -15.02 1.91 -20.29
N VAL A 157 -14.76 0.70 -20.76
CA VAL A 157 -14.22 -0.39 -19.94
C VAL A 157 -13.36 -1.28 -20.81
N ALA A 158 -12.15 -1.60 -20.34
CA ALA A 158 -11.23 -2.48 -21.03
C ALA A 158 -10.53 -3.40 -20.02
N LEU A 159 -10.19 -4.61 -20.45
CA LEU A 159 -9.29 -5.48 -19.69
C LEU A 159 -7.85 -5.01 -19.94
N GLY A 160 -7.10 -4.79 -18.88
CA GLY A 160 -5.71 -4.36 -18.93
C GLY A 160 -4.96 -4.83 -17.69
N THR A 161 -3.97 -4.06 -17.26
CA THR A 161 -3.24 -4.28 -16.02
C THR A 161 -3.20 -3.01 -15.19
N ALA A 162 -3.10 -3.15 -13.88
CA ALA A 162 -2.92 -2.04 -12.96
C ALA A 162 -2.07 -2.45 -11.76
N SER A 163 -1.53 -1.46 -11.07
CA SER A 163 -0.75 -1.66 -9.86
C SER A 163 -1.65 -1.71 -8.63
N PHE A 164 -1.49 -2.75 -7.82
CA PHE A 164 -2.17 -2.93 -6.54
C PHE A 164 -1.16 -3.15 -5.42
N ARG A 165 -1.40 -2.52 -4.28
CA ARG A 165 -0.62 -2.81 -3.07
C ARG A 165 -1.16 -4.10 -2.46
N SER A 166 -0.25 -4.99 -2.09
CA SER A 166 -0.55 -6.22 -1.39
C SER A 166 0.37 -6.42 -0.19
N ASP A 167 0.07 -7.40 0.64
CA ASP A 167 0.97 -7.88 1.69
C ASP A 167 2.33 -8.38 1.17
N ARG A 168 2.45 -8.64 -0.13
CA ARG A 168 3.70 -9.06 -0.80
C ARG A 168 4.39 -7.92 -1.56
N GLY A 169 4.02 -6.67 -1.28
CA GLY A 169 4.51 -5.53 -2.05
C GLY A 169 3.54 -5.09 -3.13
N GLU A 170 4.07 -4.30 -4.06
CA GLU A 170 3.31 -3.79 -5.18
C GLU A 170 3.26 -4.84 -6.30
N LEU A 171 2.06 -5.17 -6.77
CA LEU A 171 1.81 -6.19 -7.79
C LEU A 171 1.13 -5.57 -9.00
N ILE A 172 1.58 -5.95 -10.19
CA ILE A 172 0.87 -5.65 -11.44
C ILE A 172 -0.09 -6.79 -11.71
N LEU A 173 -1.39 -6.52 -11.56
CA LEU A 173 -2.45 -7.52 -11.73
C LEU A 173 -3.33 -7.18 -12.94
N PRO A 174 -3.92 -8.18 -13.60
CA PRO A 174 -5.01 -7.97 -14.54
C PRO A 174 -6.14 -7.20 -13.88
N ALA A 175 -6.66 -6.19 -14.58
CA ALA A 175 -7.68 -5.30 -14.07
C ALA A 175 -8.68 -4.88 -15.14
N TRP A 176 -9.92 -4.68 -14.73
CA TRP A 176 -10.90 -3.94 -15.51
C TRP A 176 -10.67 -2.44 -15.29
N LEU A 177 -10.34 -1.73 -16.38
CA LEU A 177 -10.03 -0.31 -16.40
C LEU A 177 -11.27 0.46 -16.83
N PHE A 178 -11.97 1.05 -15.86
CA PHE A 178 -13.16 1.85 -16.11
C PHE A 178 -12.79 3.30 -16.43
N THR A 179 -13.31 3.84 -17.52
CA THR A 179 -13.09 5.23 -17.94
C THR A 179 -14.29 6.08 -17.58
N SER A 180 -14.03 7.25 -16.99
CA SER A 180 -15.05 8.26 -16.71
C SER A 180 -14.50 9.65 -17.03
N PRO A 181 -15.30 10.55 -17.64
CA PRO A 181 -14.88 11.95 -17.82
C PRO A 181 -14.75 12.70 -16.47
N GLN A 182 -15.29 12.16 -15.39
CA GLN A 182 -15.28 12.77 -14.05
C GLN A 182 -14.06 12.35 -13.22
N VAL A 183 -13.25 11.42 -13.70
CA VAL A 183 -12.09 10.86 -12.99
C VAL A 183 -10.84 11.07 -13.83
N ARG A 184 -9.74 11.43 -13.17
CA ARG A 184 -8.44 11.49 -13.82
C ARG A 184 -7.93 10.07 -14.00
N GLY A 185 -7.71 9.67 -15.26
CA GLY A 185 -7.25 8.32 -15.58
C GLY A 185 -8.31 7.23 -15.42
N PRO A 186 -7.95 5.97 -15.75
CA PRO A 186 -8.83 4.83 -15.55
C PRO A 186 -8.93 4.46 -14.07
N MET A 187 -10.10 4.02 -13.63
CA MET A 187 -10.30 3.39 -12.33
C MET A 187 -10.10 1.88 -12.46
N PRO A 188 -9.04 1.30 -11.89
CA PRO A 188 -8.80 -0.12 -11.97
C PRO A 188 -9.60 -0.88 -10.91
N VAL A 189 -10.16 -2.02 -11.31
CA VAL A 189 -10.70 -3.06 -10.43
C VAL A 189 -10.00 -4.37 -10.75
N PRO A 190 -9.46 -5.13 -9.78
CA PRO A 190 -8.83 -6.41 -10.06
C PRO A 190 -9.76 -7.33 -10.87
N ALA A 191 -9.24 -7.95 -11.94
CA ALA A 191 -10.01 -8.83 -12.79
C ALA A 191 -10.00 -10.30 -12.32
N LEU A 192 -9.59 -10.54 -11.07
CA LEU A 192 -9.49 -11.86 -10.46
C LEU A 192 -10.73 -12.15 -9.60
N ALA A 193 -11.11 -13.42 -9.51
CA ALA A 193 -12.22 -13.86 -8.67
C ALA A 193 -11.95 -13.65 -7.18
N ALA A 194 -13.04 -13.57 -6.41
CA ALA A 194 -13.04 -13.43 -4.96
C ALA A 194 -12.11 -14.43 -4.25
N GLU A 195 -12.05 -15.69 -4.70
CA GLU A 195 -11.17 -16.72 -4.12
C GLU A 195 -9.66 -16.45 -4.26
N ALA A 196 -9.24 -15.52 -5.12
CA ALA A 196 -7.85 -15.09 -5.21
C ALA A 196 -7.43 -14.22 -4.02
N PHE A 197 -8.40 -13.67 -3.27
CA PHE A 197 -8.18 -12.68 -2.24
C PHE A 197 -8.57 -13.21 -0.86
N TRP A 198 -7.82 -12.77 0.15
CA TRP A 198 -8.21 -12.96 1.53
C TRP A 198 -9.27 -11.93 1.91
N ARG A 199 -10.49 -12.41 2.18
CA ARG A 199 -11.64 -11.58 2.59
C ARG A 199 -11.90 -10.41 1.62
N PRO A 200 -12.23 -10.71 0.35
CA PRO A 200 -12.47 -9.68 -0.66
C PRO A 200 -13.55 -8.69 -0.21
N GLY A 201 -13.38 -7.41 -0.56
CA GLY A 201 -14.27 -6.32 -0.18
C GLY A 201 -14.13 -5.87 1.28
N GLN A 202 -13.32 -6.53 2.11
CA GLN A 202 -12.99 -6.01 3.43
C GLN A 202 -11.81 -5.04 3.33
N HIS A 203 -12.00 -3.84 3.85
CA HIS A 203 -10.91 -2.87 3.97
C HIS A 203 -9.84 -3.38 4.93
N VAL A 204 -8.73 -3.83 4.38
CA VAL A 204 -7.53 -4.14 5.16
C VAL A 204 -6.72 -2.85 5.27
N LEU A 205 -6.60 -2.36 6.51
CA LEU A 205 -5.79 -1.18 6.80
C LEU A 205 -4.36 -1.42 6.35
N ASN A 206 -3.90 -0.47 5.54
CA ASN A 206 -2.55 -0.47 5.02
C ASN A 206 -1.62 0.20 6.03
N GLY A 207 -0.63 -0.57 6.44
CA GLY A 207 0.43 -0.16 7.33
C GLY A 207 1.18 1.09 6.88
N PHE A 208 1.58 1.92 7.84
CA PHE A 208 2.41 3.08 7.55
C PHE A 208 3.83 2.62 7.14
N GLY A 209 4.13 2.64 5.85
CA GLY A 209 5.52 2.62 5.37
C GLY A 209 6.15 1.27 5.02
N GLY A 210 5.43 0.16 5.20
CA GLY A 210 5.84 -1.17 4.73
C GLY A 210 6.88 -1.86 5.62
N ALA A 211 7.30 -3.05 5.19
CA ALA A 211 8.31 -3.87 5.86
C ALA A 211 9.36 -4.38 4.86
N MET A 212 10.59 -4.56 5.35
CA MET A 212 11.70 -5.15 4.60
C MET A 212 12.20 -6.39 5.35
N LEU A 213 12.34 -7.49 4.64
CA LEU A 213 12.90 -8.74 5.14
C LEU A 213 14.35 -8.86 4.67
N ASP A 214 15.27 -9.01 5.62
CA ASP A 214 16.69 -9.28 5.33
C ASP A 214 16.85 -10.70 4.73
N PRO A 215 17.95 -10.99 4.00
CA PRO A 215 18.16 -12.29 3.34
C PRO A 215 18.19 -13.51 4.27
N ASP A 216 18.40 -13.31 5.58
CA ASP A 216 18.34 -14.38 6.58
C ASP A 216 16.90 -14.92 6.80
N GLY A 217 15.90 -14.23 6.25
CA GLY A 217 14.49 -14.61 6.30
C GLY A 217 13.83 -14.42 7.66
N VAL A 218 14.55 -13.89 8.64
CA VAL A 218 14.14 -13.83 10.06
C VAL A 218 14.37 -12.47 10.69
N THR A 219 15.11 -11.60 10.02
CA THR A 219 15.33 -10.23 10.45
C THR A 219 14.42 -9.31 9.64
N LEU A 220 13.49 -8.67 10.34
CA LEU A 220 12.44 -7.85 9.76
C LEU A 220 12.63 -6.40 10.18
N GLN A 221 12.61 -5.49 9.21
CA GLN A 221 12.59 -4.05 9.44
C GLN A 221 11.18 -3.55 9.12
N VAL A 222 10.50 -2.96 10.10
CA VAL A 222 9.15 -2.42 9.91
C VAL A 222 9.17 -0.92 10.12
N ARG A 223 8.56 -0.18 9.20
CA ARG A 223 8.37 1.25 9.40
C ARG A 223 7.15 1.45 10.29
N MET A 224 7.34 2.17 11.39
CA MET A 224 6.28 2.46 12.35
C MET A 224 6.40 3.91 12.80
N ARG A 225 5.43 4.39 13.58
CA ARG A 225 5.48 5.73 14.15
C ARG A 225 6.74 5.92 14.99
N ALA A 226 7.20 7.17 15.06
CA ALA A 226 8.35 7.55 15.86
C ALA A 226 8.08 8.84 16.63
N LYS A 227 8.85 9.05 17.70
CA LYS A 227 8.82 10.31 18.44
C LYS A 227 9.25 11.47 17.54
N GLY A 228 8.41 12.49 17.45
CA GLY A 228 8.75 13.75 16.77
C GLY A 228 9.70 14.63 17.58
N PRO A 229 10.47 15.53 16.94
CA PRO A 229 11.25 16.54 17.63
C PRO A 229 10.32 17.51 18.40
N GLY A 230 10.79 18.03 19.53
CA GLY A 230 10.09 19.11 20.25
C GLY A 230 9.11 18.67 21.35
N CYS A 231 9.09 17.40 21.75
CA CYS A 231 8.36 16.97 22.96
C CYS A 231 9.14 17.38 24.23
N SER A 232 9.20 18.69 24.53
CA SER A 232 9.86 19.21 25.75
C SER A 232 9.19 18.65 27.01
N GLY A 233 9.97 18.14 27.96
CA GLY A 233 9.47 17.55 29.21
C GLY A 233 9.19 16.04 29.14
N TRP A 234 9.17 15.44 27.94
CA TRP A 234 9.40 14.00 27.83
C TRP A 234 10.88 13.74 28.07
N PRO A 235 11.25 12.80 28.96
CA PRO A 235 12.65 12.50 29.10
C PRO A 235 13.21 12.08 27.73
N SER A 236 14.53 12.23 27.55
CA SER A 236 15.26 11.60 26.43
C SER A 236 15.22 10.06 26.50
N THR A 237 14.33 9.51 27.33
CA THR A 237 14.09 8.11 27.67
C THR A 237 13.87 7.24 26.44
N PRO A 238 14.18 5.94 26.57
CA PRO A 238 14.76 5.12 25.51
C PRO A 238 13.88 5.04 24.26
N PRO A 239 14.50 4.70 23.11
CA PRO A 239 13.74 4.49 21.89
C PRO A 239 12.58 3.55 22.17
N TRP A 240 11.40 3.88 21.63
CA TRP A 240 10.27 2.96 21.60
C TRP A 240 10.80 1.60 21.16
N THR A 241 10.54 0.58 21.96
CA THR A 241 11.11 -0.74 21.69
C THR A 241 10.09 -1.52 20.89
N ALA A 242 10.50 -2.02 19.73
CA ALA A 242 9.63 -2.90 18.96
C ALA A 242 9.58 -4.27 19.61
N GLU A 243 8.38 -4.80 19.77
CA GLU A 243 8.08 -6.14 20.26
C GLU A 243 7.42 -6.94 19.13
N VAL A 244 7.63 -8.26 19.16
CA VAL A 244 7.08 -9.18 18.16
C VAL A 244 6.24 -10.24 18.85
N ALA A 245 5.05 -10.48 18.31
CA ALA A 245 4.24 -11.66 18.61
C ALA A 245 4.03 -12.45 17.32
N GLU A 246 4.17 -13.78 17.38
CA GLU A 246 4.12 -14.65 16.20
C GLU A 246 3.07 -15.74 16.37
N SER A 247 2.39 -16.05 15.26
CA SER A 247 1.65 -17.29 15.07
C SER A 247 2.23 -18.06 13.88
N SER A 248 1.64 -19.21 13.57
CA SER A 248 1.95 -19.94 12.35
C SER A 248 1.56 -19.16 11.09
N THR A 249 0.61 -18.23 11.14
CA THR A 249 0.06 -17.54 9.95
C THR A 249 0.40 -16.05 9.87
N ALA A 250 0.76 -15.42 10.98
CA ALA A 250 1.00 -13.98 11.05
C ALA A 250 2.11 -13.60 12.05
N VAL A 251 2.65 -12.41 11.86
CA VAL A 251 3.63 -11.75 12.73
C VAL A 251 3.09 -10.36 13.05
N VAL A 252 2.89 -10.04 14.32
CA VAL A 252 2.50 -8.71 14.78
C VAL A 252 3.72 -8.00 15.36
N VAL A 253 4.03 -6.81 14.85
CA VAL A 253 5.03 -5.91 15.41
C VAL A 253 4.32 -4.75 16.11
N SER A 254 4.66 -4.52 17.38
CA SER A 254 4.09 -3.46 18.20
C SER A 254 5.17 -2.62 18.84
N LEU A 255 4.85 -1.38 19.22
CA LEU A 255 5.76 -0.54 20.00
C LEU A 255 5.40 -0.64 21.48
N ARG A 256 6.38 -1.00 22.30
CA ARG A 256 6.29 -0.80 23.75
C ARG A 256 6.68 0.64 24.06
N PHE A 257 5.72 1.38 24.61
CA PHE A 257 5.96 2.71 25.15
C PHE A 257 6.41 2.61 26.61
N PRO A 258 7.40 3.42 27.04
CA PRO A 258 7.65 3.58 28.45
C PRO A 258 6.41 4.18 29.14
N PRO A 259 6.20 3.92 30.45
CA PRO A 259 5.13 4.55 31.20
C PRO A 259 5.17 6.08 30.99
N GLN A 260 4.05 6.66 30.60
CA GLN A 260 3.97 8.10 30.43
C GLN A 260 4.00 8.77 31.81
N PRO A 261 4.86 9.79 32.03
CA PRO A 261 4.79 10.61 33.23
C PRO A 261 3.39 11.23 33.35
N THR A 262 2.81 11.17 34.55
CA THR A 262 1.53 11.82 34.84
C THR A 262 1.65 13.34 34.66
N GLY A 263 0.64 13.97 34.05
CA GLY A 263 0.57 15.43 33.92
C GLY A 263 1.22 16.05 32.67
N LEU A 264 1.72 15.26 31.71
CA LEU A 264 2.17 15.79 30.42
C LEU A 264 0.99 16.09 29.51
N LYS A 265 0.94 17.31 28.95
CA LYS A 265 0.04 17.63 27.83
C LYS A 265 0.38 16.73 26.64
N PRO A 266 -0.61 16.21 25.89
CA PRO A 266 -0.36 15.29 24.80
C PRO A 266 0.47 15.97 23.71
N CYS A 267 1.75 15.62 23.62
CA CYS A 267 2.57 15.80 22.41
C CYS A 267 2.14 14.82 21.29
N ALA A 268 0.91 14.33 21.34
CA ALA A 268 0.39 13.30 20.45
C ALA A 268 0.28 13.77 19.00
N GLN A 269 0.07 15.07 18.75
CA GLN A 269 -0.13 15.58 17.38
C GLN A 269 1.13 15.57 16.50
N PRO A 270 2.32 16.03 16.96
CA PRO A 270 3.53 15.92 16.15
C PRO A 270 3.93 14.46 15.86
N ALA A 271 3.76 13.55 16.82
CA ALA A 271 4.19 12.14 16.69
C ALA A 271 3.53 11.38 15.53
N ILE A 272 2.31 11.76 15.12
CA ILE A 272 1.61 11.14 13.98
C ILE A 272 2.35 11.39 12.65
N ARG A 273 3.19 12.42 12.56
CA ARG A 273 3.92 12.78 11.33
C ARG A 273 5.33 12.20 11.24
N HIS A 274 5.80 11.52 12.27
CA HIS A 274 7.15 10.95 12.29
C HIS A 274 7.12 9.43 12.26
N SER A 275 8.07 8.86 11.55
CA SER A 275 8.23 7.42 11.42
C SER A 275 9.71 7.05 11.44
N ALA A 276 9.99 5.84 11.90
CA ALA A 276 11.33 5.26 11.89
C ALA A 276 11.24 3.78 11.49
N TRP A 277 12.37 3.24 11.04
CA TRP A 277 12.54 1.81 10.85
C TRP A 277 12.91 1.16 12.17
N TYR A 278 12.17 0.11 12.53
CA TYR A 278 12.43 -0.72 13.69
C TYR A 278 12.86 -2.10 13.23
N LYS A 279 14.05 -2.52 13.64
CA LYS A 279 14.60 -3.84 13.34
C LYS A 279 14.23 -4.81 14.45
N VAL A 280 13.56 -5.90 14.08
CA VAL A 280 13.16 -6.99 14.97
C VAL A 280 13.65 -8.33 14.44
N ARG A 281 13.84 -9.29 15.35
CA ARG A 281 14.22 -10.66 15.03
C ARG A 281 13.04 -11.60 15.28
N LEU A 282 12.69 -12.39 14.28
CA LEU A 282 11.65 -13.41 14.35
C LEU A 282 12.21 -14.72 14.92
N ASN A 283 11.36 -15.50 15.57
CA ASN A 283 11.64 -16.83 16.10
C ASN A 283 11.72 -17.90 14.99
N ALA A 284 10.99 -17.68 13.89
CA ALA A 284 11.03 -18.53 12.70
C ALA A 284 11.13 -17.68 11.43
N PRO A 285 11.57 -18.25 10.28
CA PRO A 285 11.55 -17.53 9.00
C PRO A 285 10.17 -16.97 8.69
N LEU A 286 10.08 -15.74 8.16
CA LEU A 286 8.81 -15.10 7.86
C LEU A 286 7.96 -15.99 6.93
N GLY A 287 8.59 -16.53 5.89
CA GLY A 287 7.92 -17.39 4.91
C GLY A 287 6.73 -16.66 4.28
N ASP A 288 5.57 -17.31 4.33
CA ASP A 288 4.31 -16.81 3.81
C ASP A 288 3.43 -16.11 4.85
N ARG A 289 3.94 -15.87 6.06
CA ARG A 289 3.18 -15.23 7.14
C ARG A 289 2.92 -13.76 6.83
N VAL A 290 1.77 -13.28 7.24
CA VAL A 290 1.37 -11.87 7.07
C VAL A 290 2.03 -11.02 8.15
N VAL A 291 2.61 -9.88 7.77
CA VAL A 291 3.16 -8.93 8.72
C VAL A 291 2.10 -7.88 9.06
N LEU A 292 1.88 -7.69 10.36
CA LEU A 292 0.93 -6.77 10.93
C LEU A 292 1.67 -5.79 11.83
N THR A 293 1.15 -4.58 11.92
CA THR A 293 1.50 -3.62 12.98
C THR A 293 0.27 -3.35 13.83
N ALA A 294 0.45 -3.29 15.15
CA ALA A 294 -0.67 -3.06 16.06
C ALA A 294 -1.39 -1.72 15.82
N GLU A 295 -0.69 -0.75 15.21
CA GLU A 295 -1.19 0.62 15.00
C GLU A 295 -1.78 0.84 13.61
N ASP A 296 -1.23 0.20 12.57
CA ASP A 296 -1.49 0.60 11.18
C ASP A 296 -1.97 -0.56 10.28
N GLY A 297 -2.10 -1.79 10.81
CA GLY A 297 -2.63 -2.93 10.04
C GLY A 297 -1.57 -3.71 9.26
N VAL A 298 -1.92 -4.23 8.08
CA VAL A 298 -1.07 -5.13 7.29
C VAL A 298 0.04 -4.36 6.58
N GLN A 299 1.26 -4.88 6.66
CA GLN A 299 2.44 -4.32 6.03
C GLN A 299 2.76 -5.07 4.74
N ALA A 300 2.99 -4.31 3.67
CA ALA A 300 3.59 -4.85 2.45
C ALA A 300 5.05 -5.23 2.71
N VAL A 301 5.41 -6.49 2.53
CA VAL A 301 6.77 -6.98 2.76
C VAL A 301 7.56 -7.00 1.46
N ARG A 302 8.74 -6.40 1.47
CA ARG A 302 9.75 -6.49 0.39
C ARG A 302 10.96 -7.28 0.88
N ARG A 303 11.63 -7.99 -0.01
CA ARG A 303 12.93 -8.59 0.29
C ARG A 303 14.02 -7.58 -0.08
N SER A 304 15.02 -7.45 0.80
CA SER A 304 16.21 -6.63 0.56
C SER A 304 17.28 -7.37 -0.23
#